data_AF-A0A920PDE4-F1
#
_entry.id   AF-A0A920PDE4-F1
#
_cell.length_a   1.000
_cell.length_b   1.000
_cell.length_c   1.000
_cell.angle_alpha   90.00
_cell.angle_beta   90.00
_cell.angle_gamma   90.00
#
_symmetry.space_group_name_H-M   'P 1'
#
loop_
_entity.id
_entity.type
_entity.pdbx_description
1 polymer ?
#
loop_
_entity_poly.entity_id
_entity_poly.type
_entity_poly.pdbx_seq_one_letter_code
_entity_poly.pdbx_strand_id
1 'polypeptide(L)'
;MWSGLAGFSLSAHKFHGPKGIGLLIYDSKLNLNSQMHGGKQQFGLRAGTLAVPLILSLADSIKLAVARQQETQNRLQELQNYFLQGLKKLNNLFY
;
A
#
# COMPACT_ATOMS: atom_id res chain seq x y z
N MET A 1 -10.53 16.03 -3.17
CA MET A 1 -9.32 15.54 -2.47
C MET A 1 -9.61 15.51 -0.98
N TRP A 2 -9.09 14.53 -0.22
CA TRP A 2 -9.36 14.42 1.22
C TRP A 2 -8.84 15.66 1.97
N SER A 3 -9.66 16.23 2.85
CA SER A 3 -9.23 17.39 3.65
C SER A 3 -8.08 16.99 4.57
N GLY A 4 -6.97 17.73 4.50
CA GLY A 4 -5.80 17.52 5.37
C GLY A 4 -4.75 16.55 4.84
N LEU A 5 -4.92 15.98 3.63
CA LEU A 5 -3.92 15.08 3.04
C LEU A 5 -3.20 15.73 1.84
N ALA A 6 -1.91 15.98 1.99
CA ALA A 6 -1.06 16.53 0.92
C ALA A 6 -0.60 15.47 -0.10
N GLY A 7 -0.37 14.23 0.36
CA GLY A 7 -0.01 13.12 -0.50
C GLY A 7 -0.07 11.77 0.20
N PHE A 8 -0.05 10.70 -0.58
CA PHE A 8 -0.18 9.33 -0.11
C PHE A 8 0.62 8.39 -1.00
N SER A 9 1.49 7.59 -0.36
CA SER A 9 2.38 6.64 -1.03
C SER A 9 1.93 5.21 -0.76
N LEU A 10 1.88 4.39 -1.81
CA LEU A 10 1.58 2.96 -1.71
C LEU A 10 2.65 2.13 -2.43
N SER A 11 2.86 0.90 -1.93
CA SER A 11 3.65 -0.13 -2.62
C SER A 11 2.84 -1.41 -2.77
N ALA A 12 2.75 -1.92 -3.99
CA ALA A 12 1.89 -3.07 -4.35
C ALA A 12 2.14 -4.31 -3.48
N HIS A 13 3.40 -4.63 -3.22
CA HIS A 13 3.77 -5.83 -2.45
C HIS A 13 3.35 -5.81 -0.98
N LYS A 14 2.80 -4.71 -0.45
CA LYS A 14 2.21 -4.66 0.89
C LYS A 14 0.75 -5.11 0.95
N PHE A 15 0.11 -5.29 -0.20
CA PHE A 15 -1.28 -5.76 -0.32
C PHE A 15 -1.41 -6.81 -1.42
N HIS A 16 -0.46 -7.76 -1.46
CA HIS A 16 -0.45 -8.92 -2.36
C HIS A 16 -0.29 -8.60 -3.86
N GLY A 17 0.19 -7.40 -4.20
CA GLY A 17 0.62 -7.08 -5.56
C GLY A 17 2.11 -7.37 -5.82
N PRO A 18 2.59 -7.17 -7.06
CA PRO A 18 3.97 -7.46 -7.40
C PRO A 18 4.96 -6.48 -6.75
N LYS A 19 6.20 -6.95 -6.53
CA LYS A 19 7.32 -6.07 -6.17
C LYS A 19 7.70 -5.19 -7.37
N GLY A 20 8.32 -4.04 -7.10
CA GLY A 20 8.83 -3.14 -8.15
C GLY A 20 7.83 -2.12 -8.70
N ILE A 21 6.64 -1.99 -8.08
CA ILE A 21 5.65 -0.96 -8.45
C ILE A 21 5.00 -0.33 -7.22
N GLY A 22 4.70 0.95 -7.32
CA GLY A 22 4.02 1.74 -6.30
C GLY A 22 3.19 2.87 -6.93
N LEU A 23 2.49 3.62 -6.09
CA LEU A 23 1.64 4.74 -6.46
C LEU A 23 1.90 5.91 -5.52
N LEU A 24 2.01 7.11 -6.08
CA LEU A 24 1.96 8.36 -5.34
C LEU A 24 0.72 9.12 -5.78
N ILE A 25 -0.15 9.43 -4.82
CA ILE A 25 -1.26 10.38 -4.97
C ILE A 25 -0.82 11.67 -4.28
N TYR A 26 -1.03 12.82 -4.88
CA TYR A 26 -0.61 14.11 -4.31
C TYR A 26 -1.58 15.21 -4.72
N ASP A 27 -1.67 16.26 -3.90
CA ASP A 27 -2.54 17.42 -4.17
C ASP A 27 -2.04 18.16 -5.41
N SER A 28 -2.92 18.40 -6.37
CA SER A 28 -2.59 19.10 -7.62
C SER A 28 -2.11 20.54 -7.40
N LYS A 29 -2.35 21.11 -6.22
CA LYS A 29 -1.78 22.40 -5.80
C LYS A 29 -0.28 22.31 -5.47
N LEU A 30 0.26 21.11 -5.28
CA LEU A 30 1.68 20.90 -5.02
C LEU A 30 2.46 20.86 -6.32
N ASN A 31 3.53 21.67 -6.38
CA ASN A 31 4.53 21.58 -7.43
C ASN A 31 5.62 20.61 -6.98
N LEU A 32 5.64 19.42 -7.58
CA LEU A 32 6.65 18.40 -7.29
C LEU A 32 7.83 18.53 -8.25
N ASN A 33 9.05 18.45 -7.70
CA ASN A 33 10.26 18.29 -8.50
C ASN A 33 10.45 16.83 -8.88
N SER A 34 10.76 16.56 -10.16
CA SER A 34 11.04 15.20 -10.62
C SER A 34 12.31 14.65 -9.98
N GLN A 35 12.27 13.42 -9.47
CA GLN A 35 13.47 12.68 -9.07
C GLN A 35 14.11 11.93 -10.25
N MET A 36 13.32 11.62 -11.28
CA MET A 36 13.75 10.85 -12.45
C MET A 36 13.61 11.71 -13.71
N HIS A 37 14.74 12.16 -14.25
CA HIS A 37 14.80 13.07 -15.40
C HIS A 37 14.87 12.29 -16.72
N GLY A 38 14.27 12.83 -17.79
CA GLY A 38 14.25 12.20 -19.11
C GLY A 38 12.97 12.52 -19.88
N GLY A 39 12.31 11.49 -20.42
CA GLY A 39 11.04 11.64 -21.15
C GLY A 39 9.89 12.20 -20.30
N LYS A 40 8.77 12.50 -20.97
CA LYS A 40 7.60 13.19 -20.37
C LYS A 40 6.53 12.23 -19.79
N GLN A 41 6.90 11.01 -19.43
CA GLN A 41 5.95 10.08 -18.79
C GLN A 41 5.45 10.65 -17.45
N GLN A 42 4.25 10.23 -17.02
CA GLN A 42 3.63 10.68 -15.77
C GLN A 42 3.65 12.22 -15.61
N PHE A 43 3.22 12.93 -16.65
CA PHE A 43 3.19 14.40 -16.72
C PHE A 43 4.56 15.08 -16.55
N GLY A 44 5.66 14.38 -16.85
CA GLY A 44 7.03 14.87 -16.66
C GLY A 44 7.57 14.73 -15.24
N LEU A 45 6.78 14.17 -14.31
CA LEU A 45 7.18 14.01 -12.90
C LEU A 45 8.00 12.75 -12.65
N ARG A 46 7.89 11.76 -13.54
CA ARG A 46 8.65 10.51 -13.43
C ARG A 46 8.94 9.97 -14.82
N ALA A 47 10.16 10.21 -15.31
CA ALA A 47 10.62 9.69 -16.58
C ALA A 47 10.77 8.16 -16.58
N GLY A 48 10.73 7.57 -17.78
CA GLY A 48 10.97 6.15 -18.04
C GLY A 48 9.74 5.45 -18.60
N THR A 49 9.98 4.48 -19.48
CA THR A 49 8.93 3.67 -20.13
C THR A 49 8.00 3.06 -19.08
N LEU A 50 6.69 3.10 -19.35
CA LEU A 50 5.68 2.59 -18.44
C LEU A 50 5.75 1.07 -18.36
N ALA A 51 5.87 0.54 -17.15
CA ALA A 51 5.77 -0.90 -16.90
C ALA A 51 4.30 -1.33 -16.87
N VAL A 52 3.63 -1.30 -18.02
CA VAL A 52 2.17 -1.53 -18.16
C VAL A 52 1.68 -2.78 -17.42
N PRO A 53 2.34 -3.96 -17.49
CA PRO A 53 1.90 -5.13 -16.73
C PRO A 53 1.89 -4.89 -15.21
N LEU A 54 2.92 -4.22 -14.68
CA LEU A 54 3.00 -3.90 -13.26
C LEU A 54 1.93 -2.88 -12.83
N ILE A 55 1.61 -1.92 -13.70
CA ILE A 55 0.55 -0.93 -13.45
C ILE A 55 -0.82 -1.63 -13.37
N LEU A 56 -1.12 -2.53 -14.31
CA LEU A 56 -2.35 -3.31 -14.30
C LEU A 56 -2.46 -4.19 -13.06
N SER A 57 -1.38 -4.91 -12.73
CA SER A 57 -1.35 -5.74 -11.52
C SER A 57 -1.53 -4.92 -10.24
N LEU A 58 -0.89 -3.76 -10.12
CA LEU A 58 -1.10 -2.84 -9.00
C LEU A 58 -2.59 -2.45 -8.87
N ALA A 59 -3.23 -2.08 -9.98
CA ALA A 59 -4.64 -1.69 -9.97
C ALA A 59 -5.55 -2.83 -9.50
N ASP A 60 -5.33 -4.04 -9.99
CA ASP A 60 -6.13 -5.21 -9.60
C ASP A 60 -5.85 -5.64 -8.15
N SER A 61 -4.60 -5.56 -7.68
CA SER A 61 -4.28 -5.81 -6.28
C SER A 61 -4.95 -4.80 -5.34
N ILE A 62 -5.04 -3.52 -5.72
CA ILE A 62 -5.80 -2.52 -4.95
C ILE A 62 -7.28 -2.91 -4.87
N LYS A 63 -7.91 -3.24 -6.00
CA LYS A 63 -9.33 -3.63 -6.03
C LYS A 63 -9.60 -4.83 -5.12
N LEU A 64 -8.77 -5.88 -5.21
CA LEU A 64 -8.91 -7.08 -4.38
C LEU A 64 -8.67 -6.78 -2.90
N ALA A 65 -7.66 -5.97 -2.58
CA ALA A 65 -7.35 -5.60 -1.20
C ALA A 65 -8.49 -4.81 -0.56
N VAL A 66 -9.08 -3.85 -1.28
CA VAL A 66 -10.23 -3.08 -0.81
C VAL A 66 -11.46 -3.97 -0.65
N ALA A 67 -11.77 -4.83 -1.62
CA ALA A 67 -12.92 -5.74 -1.56
C ALA A 67 -12.85 -6.71 -0.37
N ARG A 68 -11.64 -7.10 0.05
CA ARG A 68 -11.41 -8.04 1.17
C ARG A 68 -10.99 -7.35 2.47
N GLN A 69 -11.05 -6.02 2.54
CA GLN A 69 -10.47 -5.26 3.66
C GLN A 69 -11.08 -5.67 5.00
N GLN A 70 -12.42 -5.69 5.07
CA GLN A 70 -13.14 -6.01 6.32
C GLN A 70 -12.91 -7.45 6.76
N GLU A 71 -13.00 -8.41 5.82
CA GLU A 71 -12.73 -9.83 6.08
C GLU A 71 -11.31 -10.03 6.60
N THR A 72 -10.33 -9.41 5.94
CA THR A 72 -8.92 -9.49 6.32
C THR A 72 -8.70 -8.90 7.71
N GLN A 73 -9.30 -7.75 8.02
CA GLN A 73 -9.20 -7.12 9.32
C GLN A 73 -9.77 -8.01 10.43
N ASN A 74 -10.95 -8.57 10.24
CA ASN A 74 -11.59 -9.46 11.23
C ASN A 74 -10.70 -10.68 11.50
N ARG A 75 -10.26 -11.37 10.44
CA ARG A 75 -9.40 -12.55 10.55
C ARG A 75 -8.07 -12.24 11.25
N LEU A 76 -7.44 -11.12 10.94
CA LEU A 76 -6.18 -10.72 11.58
C LEU A 76 -6.39 -10.36 13.05
N GLN A 77 -7.51 -9.72 13.40
CA GLN A 77 -7.85 -9.41 14.79
C GLN A 77 -8.07 -10.68 15.61
N GLU A 78 -8.75 -11.68 15.06
CA GLU A 78 -8.95 -12.99 15.70
C GLU A 78 -7.62 -13.70 15.96
N LEU A 79 -6.75 -13.76 14.95
CA LEU A 79 -5.44 -14.37 15.08
C LEU A 79 -4.56 -13.64 16.09
N GLN A 80 -4.59 -12.30 16.10
CA GLN A 80 -3.88 -11.50 17.10
C GLN A 80 -4.39 -11.81 18.51
N ASN A 81 -5.71 -11.87 18.71
CA ASN A 81 -6.31 -12.18 20.01
C ASN A 81 -5.92 -13.58 20.48
N TYR A 82 -5.99 -14.57 19.60
CA TYR A 82 -5.57 -15.94 19.88
C TYR A 82 -4.11 -16.00 20.32
N PHE A 83 -3.22 -15.34 19.56
CA PHE A 83 -1.80 -15.27 19.86
C PHE A 83 -1.53 -14.64 21.24
N LEU A 84 -2.15 -13.48 21.51
CA LEU A 84 -1.97 -12.77 22.78
C LEU A 84 -2.51 -13.57 23.99
N GLN A 85 -3.63 -14.28 23.83
CA GLN A 85 -4.14 -15.16 24.87
C GLN A 85 -3.19 -16.33 25.15
N GLY A 86 -2.60 -16.92 24.10
CA GLY A 86 -1.58 -17.95 24.24
C GLY A 86 -0.36 -17.46 25.03
N LEU A 87 0.15 -16.27 24.70
CA LEU A 87 1.27 -15.66 25.42
C LEU A 87 0.95 -15.39 26.90
N LYS A 88 -0.26 -14.89 27.20
CA LYS A 88 -0.67 -14.66 28.60
C LYS A 88 -0.71 -15.94 29.41
N LYS A 89 -1.22 -17.03 28.83
CA LYS A 89 -1.25 -18.34 29.50
C LYS A 89 0.17 -18.83 29.83
N LEU A 90 1.09 -18.71 28.88
CA LEU A 90 2.50 -19.06 29.11
C LEU A 90 3.12 -18.20 30.20
N ASN A 91 2.92 -16.88 30.19
CA ASN A 91 3.50 -16.01 31.21
C ASN A 91 2.98 -16.32 32.63
N ASN A 92 1.70 -16.69 32.74
CA ASN A 92 1.08 -17.08 34.00
C ASN A 92 1.50 -18.49 34.48
N LEU A 93 2.22 -19.28 33.68
CA LEU A 93 2.77 -20.58 34.06
C LEU A 93 4.18 -20.48 34.64
N PHE A 94 4.86 -19.34 34.47
CA PHE A 94 6.24 -19.11 34.94
C PHE A 94 6.33 -18.20 36.19
N TYR A 95 5.19 -17.85 36.79
CA TYR A 95 5.05 -17.23 38.12
C TYR A 95 4.06 -18.05 38.94
#